data_AF-C7PYL7-F1
#
_entry.id   AF-C7PYL7-F1
#
_cell.length_a   1.000
_cell.length_b   1.000
_cell.length_c   1.000
_cell.angle_alpha   90.00
_cell.angle_beta   90.00
_cell.angle_gamma   90.00
#
_symmetry.space_group_name_H-M   'P 1'
#
loop_
_entity.id
_entity.type
_entity.pdbx_description
1 polymer ?
#
loop_
_entity_poly.entity_id
_entity_poly.type
_entity_poly.pdbx_seq_one_letter_code
_entity_poly.pdbx_strand_id
1 'polypeptide(L)'
;MSEATPAPHQAPGVPTGTTGSTGTTGVPGQSGQFGPPGTTGTTGTPDPAAAPPDPSAPREPSAAPADSSDTAGAADATAAAASATASPDTAPPERTLRLTSTGTALGLSAIACIVLAYAFGYPAFAALGSAGLVILLCVIPLTARNAPVELNREVYPLRVARGETAVGLLTVRNQSPTWGQRLSATERIGRREIPVRIGQLPPHAAVEVRYELPTTRRGVIDVGPLRWDRTDPLGLVRRRSALPGKAVLHVHPAVHRFPLGTAAQNAQGEQARTDLALEGSITFHTLREYVPGDDLRRIHWRASAHRGELMVRQNIDVTPPKATIVLITDAALYTNPDDFEHAVDVAASAAVGAVRAGQAVSLWTTGGLRLSANGSPEESMLFLDRLAAVNLASIKSSNRNGSGNGEGLAGTLERLEHAERGGVLIVVGGHPQPSEIGTLTRIAGRFGLAALTRIGTTDGPGTGRGAGLTFIDAPTAEEVCHRWERLALASARGGAR
;
A
#
# COMPACT_ATOMS: atom_id res chain seq x y z
N MET A 1 15.86 -69.08 -12.84
CA MET A 1 17.32 -68.84 -12.94
C MET A 1 17.53 -67.34 -13.10
N SER A 2 18.17 -66.76 -12.08
CA SER A 2 18.79 -65.45 -11.95
C SER A 2 18.01 -64.16 -12.23
N GLU A 3 17.55 -63.58 -11.13
CA GLU A 3 17.47 -62.14 -10.84
C GLU A 3 18.77 -61.38 -11.19
N ALA A 4 18.62 -60.14 -11.65
CA ALA A 4 19.68 -59.15 -11.77
C ALA A 4 19.38 -57.97 -10.85
N THR A 5 20.18 -57.84 -9.79
CA THR A 5 20.34 -56.64 -8.96
C THR A 5 21.60 -55.90 -9.42
N PRO A 6 21.62 -54.56 -9.35
CA PRO A 6 22.80 -53.90 -8.79
C PRO A 6 22.48 -52.88 -7.70
N ALA A 7 23.44 -52.81 -6.77
CA ALA A 7 23.52 -52.00 -5.56
C ALA A 7 23.90 -50.51 -5.85
N PRO A 8 23.90 -49.61 -4.83
CA PRO A 8 23.76 -48.17 -5.00
C PRO A 8 25.08 -47.37 -5.00
N HIS A 9 24.99 -46.15 -5.55
CA HIS A 9 25.96 -45.06 -5.50
C HIS A 9 26.10 -44.45 -4.09
N GLN A 10 27.34 -44.19 -3.66
CA GLN A 10 27.71 -43.37 -2.50
C GLN A 10 28.82 -42.37 -2.85
N ALA A 11 28.72 -41.15 -2.31
CA ALA A 11 29.72 -40.09 -2.00
C ALA A 11 29.18 -38.68 -2.37
N PRO A 12 29.72 -37.55 -1.85
CA PRO A 12 30.76 -37.30 -0.84
C PRO A 12 30.24 -36.41 0.34
N GLY A 13 30.90 -36.12 1.48
CA GLY A 13 32.30 -35.86 1.80
C GLY A 13 32.44 -34.39 2.23
N VAL A 14 32.51 -34.14 3.55
CA VAL A 14 32.74 -32.82 4.20
C VAL A 14 34.23 -32.58 4.40
N PRO A 15 34.76 -31.34 4.20
CA PRO A 15 36.07 -30.98 4.74
C PRO A 15 35.96 -29.94 5.88
N THR A 16 36.61 -30.27 6.99
CA THR A 16 37.03 -29.38 8.08
C THR A 16 38.32 -28.65 7.71
N GLY A 17 38.41 -27.36 8.06
CA GLY A 17 39.65 -26.59 8.00
C GLY A 17 39.81 -25.71 9.25
N THR A 18 40.95 -25.85 9.93
CA THR A 18 41.42 -25.09 11.10
C THR A 18 42.76 -24.43 10.75
N THR A 19 43.19 -23.47 11.59
CA THR A 19 44.45 -22.69 11.65
C THR A 19 44.35 -21.30 11.01
N GLY A 20 44.85 -20.21 11.58
CA GLY A 20 45.67 -20.00 12.78
C GLY A 20 45.89 -18.49 13.05
N SER A 21 46.47 -18.23 14.22
CA SER A 21 46.74 -16.95 14.90
C SER A 21 47.79 -16.03 14.26
N THR A 22 47.68 -14.71 14.53
CA THR A 22 48.71 -13.69 14.90
C THR A 22 48.05 -12.31 14.75
N GLY A 23 48.27 -11.23 15.50
CA GLY A 23 49.24 -10.82 16.50
C GLY A 23 49.44 -9.29 16.38
N THR A 24 48.96 -8.53 17.37
CA THR A 24 49.43 -7.23 17.91
C THR A 24 49.91 -6.10 16.97
N THR A 25 49.30 -4.92 17.07
CA THR A 25 50.03 -3.64 17.29
C THR A 25 49.07 -2.55 17.82
N GLY A 26 49.39 -2.00 19.00
CA GLY A 26 48.76 -0.79 19.55
C GLY A 26 49.60 0.46 19.27
N VAL A 27 49.04 1.65 19.54
CA VAL A 27 49.71 2.97 19.77
C VAL A 27 48.62 3.98 20.23
N PRO A 28 48.96 5.04 20.98
CA PRO A 28 48.23 5.46 22.19
C PRO A 28 47.39 6.73 22.03
N GLY A 29 46.69 7.08 23.12
CA GLY A 29 45.75 8.18 23.19
C GLY A 29 46.32 9.59 23.25
N GLN A 30 45.41 10.56 23.11
CA GLN A 30 45.59 11.93 23.56
C GLN A 30 44.23 12.53 23.94
N SER A 31 44.13 12.86 25.22
CA SER A 31 43.15 13.73 25.85
C SER A 31 43.43 15.19 25.47
N GLY A 32 42.40 15.94 25.09
CA GLY A 32 42.49 17.37 24.81
C GLY A 32 41.16 18.07 25.10
N GLN A 33 41.00 18.47 26.36
CA GLN A 33 39.92 19.27 26.91
C GLN A 33 40.35 20.75 26.85
N PHE A 34 39.61 21.63 26.18
CA PHE A 34 39.70 23.07 26.41
C PHE A 34 38.37 23.76 26.07
N GLY A 35 37.76 24.34 27.11
CA GLY A 35 36.66 25.30 27.01
C GLY A 35 37.16 26.73 26.72
N PRO A 36 36.23 27.70 26.64
CA PRO A 36 36.38 28.94 25.87
C PRO A 36 36.80 30.13 26.75
N PRO A 37 36.94 31.33 26.15
CA PRO A 37 36.64 32.55 26.89
C PRO A 37 35.60 33.44 26.21
N GLY A 38 34.75 34.07 27.04
CA GLY A 38 34.06 35.34 26.74
C GLY A 38 35.08 36.49 26.59
N THR A 39 34.72 37.76 26.41
CA THR A 39 33.62 38.53 27.00
C THR A 39 33.61 39.95 26.37
N THR A 40 32.52 40.71 26.56
CA THR A 40 32.39 42.21 26.63
C THR A 40 32.59 43.05 25.36
N GLY A 41 31.86 44.15 25.07
CA GLY A 41 30.85 44.97 25.76
C GLY A 41 30.26 46.01 24.77
N THR A 42 28.97 46.37 24.86
CA THR A 42 28.39 47.64 25.38
C THR A 42 28.79 48.92 24.60
N THR A 43 27.88 49.60 23.89
CA THR A 43 27.17 50.88 24.21
C THR A 43 26.75 51.49 22.83
N GLY A 44 25.73 52.31 22.58
CA GLY A 44 24.67 52.99 23.32
C GLY A 44 23.84 53.82 22.29
N THR A 45 22.58 54.12 22.61
CA THR A 45 21.63 55.00 21.88
C THR A 45 21.97 56.48 22.12
N PRO A 46 21.51 57.46 21.30
CA PRO A 46 20.18 58.08 21.52
C PRO A 46 19.40 58.53 20.25
N ASP A 47 18.08 58.66 20.43
CA ASP A 47 17.02 59.28 19.59
C ASP A 47 17.10 60.85 19.63
N PRO A 48 16.16 61.71 19.13
CA PRO A 48 14.86 61.53 18.44
C PRO A 48 14.53 62.56 17.30
N ALA A 49 13.34 62.50 16.65
CA ALA A 49 12.35 63.62 16.50
C ALA A 49 11.25 63.46 15.40
N ALA A 50 9.99 63.55 15.85
CA ALA A 50 8.83 64.34 15.34
C ALA A 50 8.06 64.02 14.02
N ALA A 51 6.75 63.79 14.20
CA ALA A 51 5.61 63.86 13.23
C ALA A 51 5.01 65.31 13.16
N PRO A 52 3.82 65.67 12.58
CA PRO A 52 2.69 64.94 11.90
C PRO A 52 2.10 65.77 10.69
N PRO A 53 0.78 65.84 10.30
CA PRO A 53 -0.42 64.97 10.42
C PRO A 53 -1.24 64.74 9.09
N ASP A 54 -2.30 63.92 9.25
CA ASP A 54 -3.44 63.51 8.38
C ASP A 54 -4.27 64.66 7.74
N PRO A 55 -5.14 64.43 6.71
CA PRO A 55 -6.56 64.14 7.03
C PRO A 55 -7.46 63.42 5.95
N SER A 56 -8.57 62.85 6.44
CA SER A 56 -9.94 62.77 5.82
C SER A 56 -10.40 61.49 5.07
N ALA A 57 -11.48 60.90 5.58
CA ALA A 57 -12.38 59.94 4.90
C ALA A 57 -13.47 60.68 4.06
N PRO A 58 -14.21 60.02 3.13
CA PRO A 58 -15.48 59.35 3.49
C PRO A 58 -15.85 58.06 2.69
N ARG A 59 -16.97 57.43 3.11
CA ARG A 59 -17.58 56.12 2.77
C ARG A 59 -18.31 55.99 1.40
N GLU A 60 -18.23 54.77 0.82
CA GLU A 60 -19.23 53.92 0.06
C GLU A 60 -20.02 54.45 -1.17
N PRO A 61 -20.69 53.60 -2.02
CA PRO A 61 -20.81 52.11 -2.11
C PRO A 61 -20.66 51.50 -3.55
N SER A 62 -20.70 50.16 -3.71
CA SER A 62 -21.58 49.41 -4.67
C SER A 62 -21.03 48.05 -5.19
N ALA A 63 -21.88 47.01 -5.00
CA ALA A 63 -22.18 45.84 -5.85
C ALA A 63 -21.17 44.70 -6.15
N ALA A 64 -21.65 43.48 -5.85
CA ALA A 64 -21.15 42.09 -6.03
C ALA A 64 -20.91 41.64 -7.51
N PRO A 65 -20.67 40.33 -7.84
CA PRO A 65 -20.39 39.10 -7.07
C PRO A 65 -19.19 38.27 -7.63
N ALA A 66 -19.06 36.99 -7.21
CA ALA A 66 -18.19 35.91 -7.74
C ALA A 66 -16.78 35.84 -7.10
N ASP A 67 -16.12 34.71 -6.86
CA ASP A 67 -16.39 33.26 -6.84
C ASP A 67 -15.12 32.64 -6.21
N SER A 68 -15.23 31.42 -5.67
CA SER A 68 -14.16 30.47 -5.27
C SER A 68 -12.71 30.93 -4.95
N SER A 69 -12.23 30.61 -3.75
CA SER A 69 -10.95 29.90 -3.57
C SER A 69 -10.71 29.51 -2.11
N ASP A 70 -10.72 28.20 -1.86
CA ASP A 70 -10.10 27.56 -0.71
C ASP A 70 -8.61 27.89 -0.68
N THR A 71 -8.14 28.47 0.42
CA THR A 71 -6.71 28.51 0.76
C THR A 71 -6.56 28.47 2.27
N ALA A 72 -6.41 27.27 2.82
CA ALA A 72 -5.84 26.99 4.14
C ALA A 72 -5.63 25.48 4.24
N GLY A 73 -4.50 24.93 4.63
CA GLY A 73 -3.20 25.44 5.00
C GLY A 73 -2.33 24.20 5.20
N ALA A 74 -1.16 24.18 4.60
CA ALA A 74 -0.15 23.18 4.86
C ALA A 74 0.61 23.58 6.13
N ALA A 75 0.44 22.83 7.21
CA ALA A 75 1.40 22.75 8.31
C ALA A 75 1.08 21.51 9.19
N ASP A 76 2.15 20.84 9.60
CA ASP A 76 2.25 19.80 10.63
C ASP A 76 1.77 18.37 10.31
N ALA A 77 2.70 17.59 9.77
CA ALA A 77 2.75 16.14 10.02
C ALA A 77 4.21 15.68 10.12
N THR A 78 4.83 15.88 11.29
CA THR A 78 6.05 15.19 11.68
C THR A 78 5.78 14.45 12.99
N ALA A 79 6.19 13.18 13.03
CA ALA A 79 6.22 12.27 14.19
C ALA A 79 4.87 11.66 14.66
N ALA A 80 4.55 10.46 14.15
CA ALA A 80 3.78 9.45 14.89
C ALA A 80 3.94 8.05 14.26
N ALA A 81 5.06 7.38 14.52
CA ALA A 81 5.08 5.93 14.58
C ALA A 81 4.33 5.53 15.86
N ALA A 82 3.00 5.52 15.80
CA ALA A 82 2.14 5.22 16.93
C ALA A 82 1.36 3.94 16.66
N SER A 83 1.50 2.98 17.57
CA SER A 83 0.64 1.82 17.75
C SER A 83 -0.83 2.26 17.63
N ALA A 84 -1.45 1.94 16.49
CA ALA A 84 -2.81 2.35 16.20
C ALA A 84 -3.78 1.56 17.09
N THR A 85 -4.22 2.21 18.16
CA THR A 85 -5.35 1.76 18.99
C THR A 85 -6.60 1.74 18.10
N ALA A 86 -7.24 0.57 18.01
CA ALA A 86 -8.36 0.31 17.12
C ALA A 86 -9.54 1.30 17.31
N SER A 87 -10.10 1.81 16.20
CA SER A 87 -11.38 2.53 16.20
C SER A 87 -12.54 1.62 16.63
N PRO A 88 -13.48 2.08 17.48
CA PRO A 88 -14.56 1.25 18.00
C PRO A 88 -15.72 1.20 17.01
N ASP A 89 -15.71 0.23 16.11
CA ASP A 89 -16.92 -0.17 15.39
C ASP A 89 -17.87 -0.83 16.39
N THR A 90 -18.93 -0.11 16.79
CA THR A 90 -19.82 -0.43 17.92
C THR A 90 -20.85 -1.46 17.52
N ALA A 91 -20.40 -2.69 17.23
CA ALA A 91 -21.28 -3.85 17.25
C ALA A 91 -21.53 -4.25 18.71
N PRO A 92 -22.77 -4.58 19.13
CA PRO A 92 -23.04 -5.02 20.49
C PRO A 92 -22.15 -6.23 20.82
N PRO A 93 -21.62 -6.35 22.05
CA PRO A 93 -20.75 -7.46 22.41
C PRO A 93 -21.53 -8.75 22.26
N GLU A 94 -21.21 -9.55 21.23
CA GLU A 94 -21.77 -10.88 21.02
C GLU A 94 -21.40 -11.75 22.23
N ARG A 95 -22.30 -11.80 23.21
CA ARG A 95 -22.17 -12.60 24.41
C ARG A 95 -23.24 -13.67 24.35
N THR A 96 -22.87 -14.86 23.89
CA THR A 96 -23.77 -15.99 23.83
C THR A 96 -23.27 -17.11 24.74
N LEU A 97 -24.19 -17.65 25.53
CA LEU A 97 -23.93 -18.82 26.37
C LEU A 97 -24.66 -19.99 25.71
N ARG A 98 -23.95 -21.08 25.47
CA ARG A 98 -24.48 -22.29 24.82
C ARG A 98 -24.06 -23.51 25.61
N LEU A 99 -24.96 -24.48 25.75
CA LEU A 99 -24.58 -25.80 26.23
C LEU A 99 -23.76 -26.51 25.15
N THR A 100 -22.74 -27.24 25.57
CA THR A 100 -22.00 -28.16 24.68
C THR A 100 -22.84 -29.41 24.43
N SER A 101 -22.43 -30.24 23.48
CA SER A 101 -23.07 -31.55 23.26
C SER A 101 -23.06 -32.42 24.52
N THR A 102 -21.98 -32.37 25.29
CA THR A 102 -21.86 -33.05 26.59
C THR A 102 -22.81 -32.47 27.63
N GLY A 103 -22.95 -31.13 27.68
CA GLY A 103 -23.91 -30.48 28.58
C GLY A 103 -25.36 -30.82 28.25
N THR A 104 -25.71 -30.85 26.96
CA THR A 104 -27.04 -31.27 26.53
C THR A 104 -27.30 -32.74 26.82
N ALA A 105 -26.31 -33.62 26.59
CA ALA A 105 -26.44 -35.04 26.89
C ALA A 105 -26.61 -35.29 28.39
N LEU A 106 -25.80 -34.63 29.23
CA LEU A 106 -25.92 -34.71 30.69
C LEU A 106 -27.30 -34.22 31.15
N GLY A 107 -27.79 -33.10 30.62
CA GLY A 107 -29.11 -32.57 30.94
C GLY A 107 -30.23 -33.54 30.58
N LEU A 108 -30.20 -34.11 29.38
CA LEU A 108 -31.21 -35.09 28.94
C LEU A 108 -31.15 -36.38 29.75
N SER A 109 -29.94 -36.92 30.00
CA SER A 109 -29.75 -38.10 30.84
C SER A 109 -30.20 -37.87 32.27
N ALA A 110 -29.93 -36.68 32.84
CA ALA A 110 -30.38 -36.31 34.18
C ALA A 110 -31.92 -36.30 34.28
N ILE A 111 -32.60 -35.70 33.29
CA ILE A 111 -34.07 -35.68 33.21
C ILE A 111 -34.62 -37.12 33.06
N ALA A 112 -34.03 -37.93 32.17
CA ALA A 112 -34.45 -39.31 31.97
C ALA A 112 -34.31 -40.16 33.24
N CYS A 113 -33.21 -40.02 33.99
CA CYS A 113 -33.02 -40.69 35.27
C CYS A 113 -34.09 -40.29 36.30
N ILE A 114 -34.45 -39.00 36.38
CA ILE A 114 -35.50 -38.53 37.29
C ILE A 114 -36.85 -39.15 36.91
N VAL A 115 -37.21 -39.15 35.63
CA VAL A 115 -38.47 -39.76 35.15
C VAL A 115 -38.53 -41.26 35.47
N LEU A 116 -37.46 -41.99 35.22
CA LEU A 116 -37.36 -43.42 35.55
C LEU A 116 -37.44 -43.66 37.06
N ALA A 117 -36.86 -42.78 37.88
CA ALA A 117 -36.95 -42.89 39.33
C ALA A 117 -38.39 -42.81 39.83
N TYR A 118 -39.18 -41.87 39.30
CA TYR A 118 -40.59 -41.73 39.65
C TYR A 118 -41.45 -42.85 39.07
N ALA A 119 -41.17 -43.32 37.85
CA ALA A 119 -41.94 -44.38 37.20
C ALA A 119 -41.75 -45.74 37.88
N PHE A 120 -40.54 -46.06 38.33
CA PHE A 120 -40.19 -47.37 38.90
C PHE A 120 -39.99 -47.35 40.43
N GLY A 121 -40.04 -46.17 41.07
CA GLY A 121 -39.92 -46.02 42.52
C GLY A 121 -38.51 -46.20 43.08
N TYR A 122 -37.47 -46.15 42.25
CA TYR A 122 -36.08 -46.34 42.69
C TYR A 122 -35.39 -45.01 43.03
N PRO A 123 -35.07 -44.74 44.32
CA PRO A 123 -34.50 -43.46 44.74
C PRO A 123 -33.10 -43.19 44.20
N ALA A 124 -32.34 -44.24 43.83
CA ALA A 124 -30.99 -44.11 43.29
C ALA A 124 -30.97 -43.32 41.96
N PHE A 125 -31.95 -43.54 41.07
CA PHE A 125 -32.06 -42.80 39.81
C PHE A 125 -32.41 -41.32 40.03
N ALA A 126 -33.21 -41.02 41.07
CA ALA A 126 -33.54 -39.63 41.43
C ALA A 126 -32.30 -38.90 41.97
N ALA A 127 -31.48 -39.57 42.79
CA ALA A 127 -30.23 -39.02 43.29
C ALA A 127 -29.23 -38.72 42.16
N LEU A 128 -29.05 -39.66 41.21
CA LEU A 128 -28.13 -39.46 40.09
C LEU A 128 -28.58 -38.33 39.14
N GLY A 129 -29.87 -38.31 38.80
CA GLY A 129 -30.42 -37.27 37.92
C GLY A 129 -30.42 -35.89 38.58
N SER A 130 -30.77 -35.79 39.86
CA SER A 130 -30.70 -34.52 40.61
C SER A 130 -29.26 -34.02 40.74
N ALA A 131 -28.28 -34.90 41.00
CA ALA A 131 -26.86 -34.52 41.02
C ALA A 131 -26.40 -33.93 39.68
N GLY A 132 -26.76 -34.56 38.55
CA GLY A 132 -26.47 -34.04 37.22
C GLY A 132 -27.09 -32.66 36.95
N LEU A 133 -28.34 -32.46 37.38
CA LEU A 133 -29.02 -31.18 37.26
C LEU A 133 -28.40 -30.08 38.14
N VAL A 134 -28.02 -30.41 39.38
CA VAL A 134 -27.31 -29.51 40.29
C VAL A 134 -25.97 -29.07 39.69
N ILE A 135 -25.20 -30.00 39.10
CA ILE A 135 -23.95 -29.67 38.41
C ILE A 135 -24.22 -28.64 37.29
N LEU A 136 -25.24 -28.86 36.46
CA LEU A 136 -25.61 -27.93 35.39
C LEU A 136 -26.02 -26.55 35.93
N LEU A 137 -26.86 -26.53 36.98
CA LEU A 137 -27.33 -25.33 37.66
C LEU A 137 -26.19 -24.54 38.33
N CYS A 138 -25.13 -25.20 38.78
CA CYS A 138 -23.93 -24.54 39.30
C CYS A 138 -23.01 -24.04 38.19
N VAL A 139 -22.77 -24.82 37.13
CA VAL A 139 -21.81 -24.50 36.07
C VAL A 139 -22.29 -23.37 35.16
N ILE A 140 -23.58 -23.29 34.84
CA ILE A 140 -24.13 -22.21 34.00
C ILE A 140 -23.82 -20.81 34.56
N PRO A 141 -24.20 -20.44 35.80
CA PRO A 141 -23.96 -19.11 36.33
C PRO A 141 -22.47 -18.82 36.54
N LEU A 142 -21.66 -19.81 36.92
CA LEU A 142 -20.20 -19.67 37.00
C LEU A 142 -19.60 -19.30 35.64
N THR A 143 -20.07 -19.95 34.58
CA THR A 143 -19.61 -19.70 33.20
C THR A 143 -20.22 -18.43 32.60
N ALA A 144 -21.37 -17.97 33.10
CA ALA A 144 -22.02 -16.72 32.69
C ALA A 144 -21.33 -15.47 33.25
N ARG A 145 -20.60 -15.55 34.37
CA ARG A 145 -19.82 -14.43 34.94
C ARG A 145 -18.66 -14.04 34.03
N ASN A 146 -18.31 -12.75 34.00
CA ASN A 146 -17.18 -12.26 33.20
C ASN A 146 -15.89 -12.99 33.58
N ALA A 147 -15.16 -13.46 32.56
CA ALA A 147 -13.89 -14.10 32.79
C ALA A 147 -12.86 -13.03 33.18
N PRO A 148 -12.06 -13.24 34.24
CA PRO A 148 -10.90 -12.41 34.53
C PRO A 148 -9.78 -12.80 33.55
N VAL A 149 -10.01 -12.58 32.26
CA VAL A 149 -9.06 -12.88 31.19
C VAL A 149 -8.81 -11.59 30.44
N GLU A 150 -7.54 -11.23 30.35
CA GLU A 150 -7.06 -10.09 29.60
C GLU A 150 -6.56 -10.60 28.24
N LEU A 151 -7.07 -9.96 27.18
CA LEU A 151 -6.76 -10.29 25.80
C LEU A 151 -6.24 -9.02 25.15
N ASN A 152 -4.97 -9.03 24.76
CA ASN A 152 -4.40 -8.00 23.90
C ASN A 152 -4.11 -8.61 22.53
N ARG A 153 -4.59 -7.94 21.48
CA ARG A 153 -4.43 -8.37 20.09
C ARG A 153 -3.72 -7.28 19.32
N GLU A 154 -2.60 -7.64 18.72
CA GLU A 154 -1.81 -6.76 17.86
C GLU A 154 -1.66 -7.40 16.48
N VAL A 155 -1.55 -6.57 15.45
CA VAL A 155 -1.27 -7.02 14.08
C VAL A 155 -0.06 -6.26 13.60
N TYR A 156 0.96 -6.98 13.16
CA TYR A 156 2.20 -6.37 12.69
C TYR A 156 2.83 -7.17 11.53
N PRO A 157 3.27 -6.51 10.45
CA PRO A 157 3.02 -5.10 10.13
C PRO A 157 1.58 -4.89 9.60
N LEU A 158 1.07 -3.65 9.62
CA LEU A 158 -0.24 -3.29 9.03
C LEU A 158 -0.19 -3.07 7.51
N ARG A 159 1.01 -2.96 6.94
CA ARG A 159 1.25 -2.80 5.50
C ARG A 159 2.34 -3.78 5.09
N VAL A 160 2.05 -4.63 4.11
CA VAL A 160 2.95 -5.69 3.63
C VAL A 160 2.77 -5.86 2.13
N ALA A 161 3.83 -6.25 1.41
CA ALA A 161 3.67 -6.64 0.02
C ALA A 161 3.02 -8.03 -0.09
N ARG A 162 2.37 -8.32 -1.22
CA ARG A 162 1.83 -9.65 -1.51
C ARG A 162 2.92 -10.72 -1.36
N GLY A 163 2.63 -11.74 -0.56
CA GLY A 163 3.55 -12.85 -0.28
C GLY A 163 4.52 -12.61 0.89
N GLU A 164 4.59 -11.40 1.44
CA GLU A 164 5.32 -11.14 2.67
C GLU A 164 4.51 -11.58 3.90
N THR A 165 5.20 -11.88 5.00
CA THR A 165 4.56 -12.37 6.22
C THR A 165 3.99 -11.22 7.06
N ALA A 166 2.69 -11.29 7.36
CA ALA A 166 2.06 -10.49 8.40
C ALA A 166 1.56 -11.43 9.50
N VAL A 167 1.75 -11.05 10.77
CA VAL A 167 1.37 -11.88 11.91
C VAL A 167 0.38 -11.17 12.81
N GLY A 168 -0.61 -11.93 13.26
CA GLY A 168 -1.44 -11.56 14.40
C GLY A 168 -0.80 -12.07 15.68
N LEU A 169 -0.67 -11.19 16.65
CA LEU A 169 -0.15 -11.49 17.97
C LEU A 169 -1.27 -11.42 19.00
N LEU A 170 -1.59 -12.55 19.62
CA LEU A 170 -2.58 -12.64 20.67
C LEU A 170 -1.90 -12.95 22.01
N THR A 171 -1.88 -11.96 22.90
CA THR A 171 -1.46 -12.14 24.28
C THR A 171 -2.68 -12.41 25.13
N VAL A 172 -2.70 -13.56 25.78
CA VAL A 172 -3.79 -14.01 26.65
C VAL A 172 -3.26 -14.17 28.07
N ARG A 173 -3.86 -13.47 29.03
CA ARG A 173 -3.50 -13.58 30.45
C ARG A 173 -4.70 -14.00 31.27
N ASN A 174 -4.54 -15.09 32.02
CA ASN A 174 -5.52 -15.49 33.02
C ASN A 174 -5.26 -14.71 34.31
N GLN A 175 -6.16 -13.82 34.69
CA GLN A 175 -6.08 -13.04 35.93
C GLN A 175 -6.81 -13.74 37.10
N SER A 176 -7.41 -14.92 36.89
CA SER A 176 -8.01 -15.65 38.02
C SER A 176 -6.93 -16.22 38.95
N PRO A 177 -7.12 -16.10 40.27
CA PRO A 177 -6.15 -16.60 41.24
C PRO A 177 -6.23 -18.10 41.50
N THR A 178 -7.37 -18.72 41.19
CA THR A 178 -7.71 -20.07 41.66
C THR A 178 -8.01 -21.07 40.56
N TRP A 179 -8.38 -20.64 39.34
CA TRP A 179 -8.89 -21.57 38.32
C TRP A 179 -8.12 -21.47 37.00
N GLY A 180 -7.83 -22.64 36.40
CA GLY A 180 -7.40 -22.69 35.01
C GLY A 180 -8.57 -22.34 34.07
N GLN A 181 -8.25 -21.77 32.92
CA GLN A 181 -9.23 -21.43 31.88
C GLN A 181 -8.94 -22.24 30.62
N ARG A 182 -9.98 -22.87 30.06
CA ARG A 182 -9.87 -23.50 28.73
C ARG A 182 -10.43 -22.54 27.68
N LEU A 183 -9.54 -22.03 26.84
CA LEU A 183 -9.83 -20.97 25.87
C LEU A 183 -9.56 -21.46 24.44
N SER A 184 -10.42 -21.04 23.53
CA SER A 184 -10.21 -21.14 22.09
C SER A 184 -10.61 -19.83 21.44
N ALA A 185 -9.87 -19.38 20.43
CA ALA A 185 -10.22 -18.18 19.69
C ALA A 185 -10.32 -18.47 18.20
N THR A 186 -11.05 -17.60 17.51
CA THR A 186 -11.24 -17.60 16.06
C THR A 186 -11.12 -16.16 15.59
N GLU A 187 -10.14 -15.90 14.74
CA GLU A 187 -9.95 -14.60 14.12
C GLU A 187 -10.68 -14.55 12.78
N ARG A 188 -11.40 -13.47 12.50
CA ARG A 188 -12.01 -13.26 11.20
C ARG A 188 -11.10 -12.38 10.34
N ILE A 189 -10.65 -12.91 9.20
CA ILE A 189 -9.79 -12.20 8.26
C ILE A 189 -10.52 -12.10 6.91
N GLY A 190 -11.04 -10.92 6.60
CA GLY A 190 -11.95 -10.70 5.49
C GLY A 190 -13.17 -11.63 5.59
N ARG A 191 -13.21 -12.64 4.72
CA ARG A 191 -14.28 -13.66 4.64
C ARG A 191 -13.90 -15.01 5.26
N ARG A 192 -12.65 -15.18 5.71
CA ARG A 192 -12.14 -16.43 6.29
C ARG A 192 -12.13 -16.35 7.81
N GLU A 193 -12.34 -17.48 8.46
CA GLU A 193 -12.18 -17.63 9.90
C GLU A 193 -10.97 -18.53 10.16
N ILE A 194 -10.00 -18.06 10.94
CA ILE A 194 -8.78 -18.80 11.30
C ILE A 194 -8.85 -19.16 12.79
N PRO A 195 -8.79 -20.46 13.14
CA PRO A 195 -8.76 -20.88 14.54
C PRO A 195 -7.40 -20.56 15.18
N VAL A 196 -7.44 -19.82 16.28
CA VAL A 196 -6.29 -19.49 17.12
C VAL A 196 -6.34 -20.37 18.38
N ARG A 197 -5.41 -21.33 18.45
CA ARG A 197 -5.37 -22.32 19.54
C ARG A 197 -4.63 -21.75 20.74
N ILE A 198 -5.38 -21.46 21.81
CA ILE A 198 -4.84 -21.02 23.11
C ILE A 198 -4.67 -22.23 24.03
N GLY A 199 -5.74 -23.02 24.21
CA GLY A 199 -5.70 -24.24 25.02
C GLY A 199 -6.04 -23.98 26.50
N GLN A 200 -5.35 -24.69 27.40
CA GLN A 200 -5.55 -24.56 28.84
C GLN A 200 -4.53 -23.57 29.42
N LEU A 201 -5.03 -22.56 30.12
CA LEU A 201 -4.21 -21.51 30.74
C LEU A 201 -4.33 -21.60 32.27
N PRO A 202 -3.25 -21.93 33.00
CA PRO A 202 -3.26 -22.00 34.46
C PRO A 202 -3.61 -20.64 35.13
N PRO A 203 -3.92 -20.63 36.44
CA PRO A 203 -4.07 -19.40 37.21
C PRO A 203 -2.85 -18.48 37.06
N HIS A 204 -3.05 -17.18 36.92
CA HIS A 204 -2.01 -16.16 36.71
C HIS A 204 -1.05 -16.35 35.53
N ALA A 205 -1.25 -17.38 34.69
CA ALA A 205 -0.40 -17.62 33.54
C ALA A 205 -0.76 -16.69 32.37
N ALA A 206 0.25 -16.38 31.56
CA ALA A 206 0.12 -15.69 30.28
C ALA A 206 0.69 -16.56 29.16
N VAL A 207 0.06 -16.49 28.00
CA VAL A 207 0.53 -17.15 26.79
C VAL A 207 0.43 -16.18 25.61
N GLU A 208 1.46 -16.22 24.77
CA GLU A 208 1.54 -15.44 23.55
C GLU A 208 1.37 -16.40 22.37
N VAL A 209 0.35 -16.16 21.55
CA VAL A 209 0.02 -16.99 20.39
C VAL A 209 0.21 -16.16 19.13
N ARG A 210 1.07 -16.65 18.23
CA ARG A 210 1.33 -16.06 16.91
C ARG A 210 0.59 -16.84 15.85
N TYR A 211 -0.06 -16.15 14.93
CA TYR A 211 -0.72 -16.76 13.77
C TYR A 211 -0.50 -15.92 12.51
N GLU A 212 -0.28 -16.60 11.39
CA GLU A 212 -0.03 -15.96 10.10
C GLU A 212 -1.32 -15.44 9.48
N LEU A 213 -1.24 -14.24 8.91
CA LEU A 213 -2.31 -13.62 8.15
C LEU A 213 -2.15 -13.95 6.66
N PRO A 214 -3.23 -14.30 5.95
CA PRO A 214 -3.18 -14.61 4.53
C PRO A 214 -2.88 -13.35 3.70
N THR A 215 -1.64 -13.23 3.22
CA THR A 215 -1.14 -12.14 2.37
C THR A 215 -0.96 -12.56 0.90
N THR A 216 -1.61 -13.66 0.49
CA THR A 216 -1.39 -14.28 -0.84
C THR A 216 -1.97 -13.47 -1.99
N ARG A 217 -2.99 -12.65 -1.76
CA ARG A 217 -3.54 -11.71 -2.75
C ARG A 217 -3.50 -10.30 -2.19
N ARG A 218 -3.25 -9.33 -3.07
CA ARG A 218 -3.30 -7.91 -2.68
C ARG A 218 -4.73 -7.53 -2.30
N GLY A 219 -4.88 -6.55 -1.44
CA GLY A 219 -6.18 -6.18 -0.91
C GLY A 219 -6.10 -5.36 0.37
N VAL A 220 -7.19 -4.68 0.68
CA VAL A 220 -7.43 -4.15 2.02
C VAL A 220 -8.23 -5.19 2.79
N ILE A 221 -7.61 -5.81 3.79
CA ILE A 221 -8.15 -6.94 4.52
C ILE A 221 -8.48 -6.52 5.96
N ASP A 222 -9.75 -6.59 6.32
CA ASP A 222 -10.18 -6.43 7.70
C ASP A 222 -9.79 -7.66 8.53
N VAL A 223 -9.01 -7.44 9.59
CA VAL A 223 -8.67 -8.44 10.59
C VAL A 223 -9.44 -8.10 11.87
N GLY A 224 -10.42 -8.94 12.21
CA GLY A 224 -11.31 -8.76 13.36
C GLY A 224 -12.79 -8.83 13.00
N PRO A 225 -13.69 -8.93 13.98
CA PRO A 225 -13.37 -9.04 15.40
C PRO A 225 -12.87 -10.45 15.77
N LEU A 226 -11.98 -10.52 16.75
CA LEU A 226 -11.52 -11.79 17.34
C LEU A 226 -12.63 -12.33 18.23
N ARG A 227 -13.14 -13.52 17.91
CA ARG A 227 -14.13 -14.23 18.73
C ARG A 227 -13.41 -15.24 19.59
N TRP A 228 -13.72 -15.28 20.87
CA TRP A 228 -13.15 -16.25 21.79
C TRP A 228 -14.24 -16.97 22.57
N ASP A 229 -14.00 -18.24 22.82
CA ASP A 229 -14.88 -19.16 23.49
C ASP A 229 -14.16 -19.64 24.77
N ARG A 230 -14.82 -19.47 25.91
CA ARG A 230 -14.43 -20.08 27.18
C ARG A 230 -15.30 -21.27 27.47
N THR A 231 -14.68 -22.39 27.78
CA THR A 231 -15.34 -23.63 28.17
C THR A 231 -15.10 -23.87 29.66
N ASP A 232 -16.14 -24.30 30.38
CA ASP A 232 -15.99 -24.64 31.80
C ASP A 232 -15.11 -25.90 32.01
N PRO A 233 -14.62 -26.18 33.23
CA PRO A 233 -13.74 -27.31 33.50
C PRO A 233 -14.33 -28.70 33.18
N LEU A 234 -15.64 -28.88 33.30
CA LEU A 234 -16.37 -30.11 32.96
C LEU A 234 -16.77 -30.17 31.48
N GLY A 235 -16.62 -29.08 30.74
CA GLY A 235 -16.92 -29.01 29.32
C GLY A 235 -18.41 -29.05 28.98
N LEU A 236 -19.29 -28.63 29.88
CA LEU A 236 -20.75 -28.68 29.75
C LEU A 236 -21.36 -27.41 29.12
N VAL A 237 -20.71 -26.27 29.32
CA VAL A 237 -21.16 -24.93 28.96
C VAL A 237 -20.01 -24.16 28.32
N ARG A 238 -20.32 -23.50 27.20
CA ARG A 238 -19.40 -22.62 26.49
C ARG A 238 -19.97 -21.21 26.45
N ARG A 239 -19.15 -20.24 26.82
CA ARG A 239 -19.46 -18.82 26.65
C ARG A 239 -18.61 -18.23 25.54
N ARG A 240 -19.27 -17.69 24.53
CA ARG A 240 -18.66 -16.92 23.44
C ARG A 240 -18.62 -15.45 23.80
N SER A 241 -17.54 -14.79 23.44
CA SER A 241 -17.36 -13.34 23.54
C SER A 241 -16.54 -12.83 22.35
N ALA A 242 -16.71 -11.56 22.01
CA ALA A 242 -15.91 -10.89 20.99
C ALA A 242 -14.99 -9.86 21.65
N LEU A 243 -13.74 -9.82 21.21
CA LEU A 243 -12.85 -8.70 21.50
C LEU A 243 -13.22 -7.55 20.53
N PRO A 244 -13.55 -6.36 21.03
CA PRO A 244 -13.86 -5.22 20.18
C PRO A 244 -12.62 -4.74 19.40
N GLY A 245 -12.85 -4.07 18.29
CA GLY A 245 -11.80 -3.53 17.42
C GLY A 245 -11.51 -4.41 16.20
N LYS A 246 -11.15 -3.72 15.11
CA LYS A 246 -10.67 -4.31 13.86
C LYS A 246 -9.35 -3.64 13.53
N ALA A 247 -8.41 -4.40 12.97
CA ALA A 247 -7.21 -3.86 12.33
C ALA A 247 -7.38 -3.97 10.81
N VAL A 248 -6.94 -2.96 10.08
CA VAL A 248 -6.96 -2.96 8.62
C VAL A 248 -5.56 -3.30 8.12
N LEU A 249 -5.42 -4.46 7.49
CA LEU A 249 -4.17 -4.92 6.87
C LEU A 249 -4.18 -4.54 5.39
N HIS A 250 -3.23 -3.70 4.97
CA HIS A 250 -3.01 -3.37 3.57
C HIS A 250 -2.00 -4.36 2.98
N VAL A 251 -2.46 -5.23 2.09
CA VAL A 251 -1.59 -6.08 1.28
C VAL A 251 -1.38 -5.37 -0.05
N HIS A 252 -0.19 -4.80 -0.21
CA HIS A 252 0.23 -4.06 -1.40
C HIS A 252 0.54 -4.99 -2.57
N PRO A 253 0.43 -4.50 -3.82
CA PRO A 253 0.98 -5.20 -4.97
C PRO A 253 2.49 -5.43 -4.82
N ALA A 254 3.02 -6.44 -5.51
CA ALA A 254 4.45 -6.69 -5.54
C ALA A 254 5.15 -5.60 -6.35
N VAL A 255 6.23 -5.04 -5.80
CA VAL A 255 6.99 -3.96 -6.43
C VAL A 255 8.32 -4.52 -6.93
N HIS A 256 8.49 -4.49 -8.24
CA HIS A 256 9.72 -4.87 -8.93
C HIS A 256 10.52 -3.61 -9.31
N ARG A 257 11.79 -3.80 -9.69
CA ARG A 257 12.63 -2.70 -10.16
C ARG A 257 12.13 -2.19 -11.52
N PHE A 258 11.82 -0.90 -11.61
CA PHE A 258 11.34 -0.25 -12.82
C PHE A 258 12.09 1.06 -13.09
N PRO A 259 13.19 1.05 -13.87
CA PRO A 259 14.02 2.25 -14.09
C PRO A 259 13.36 3.23 -15.07
N LEU A 260 12.89 4.37 -14.56
CA LEU A 260 12.30 5.44 -15.37
C LEU A 260 13.24 6.64 -15.63
N GLY A 261 14.20 6.88 -14.73
CA GLY A 261 15.07 8.06 -14.78
C GLY A 261 15.89 8.18 -16.07
N THR A 262 16.42 7.08 -16.61
CA THR A 262 17.23 7.09 -17.85
C THR A 262 16.39 7.21 -19.11
N ALA A 263 15.21 6.58 -19.13
CA ALA A 263 14.35 6.54 -20.30
C ALA A 263 13.69 7.91 -20.57
N ALA A 264 13.27 8.61 -19.51
CA ALA A 264 12.66 9.94 -19.62
C ALA A 264 13.68 11.04 -19.97
N GLN A 265 14.90 10.98 -19.41
CA GLN A 265 15.96 11.95 -19.71
C GLN A 265 16.41 11.88 -21.17
N ASN A 266 16.54 10.67 -21.72
CA ASN A 266 16.90 10.48 -23.12
C ASN A 266 15.78 10.91 -24.08
N ALA A 267 14.52 10.60 -23.75
CA ALA A 267 13.37 11.03 -24.54
C ALA A 267 13.23 12.57 -24.58
N GLN A 268 13.48 13.23 -23.46
CA GLN A 268 13.45 14.70 -23.38
C GLN A 268 14.56 15.33 -24.23
N GLY A 269 15.76 14.73 -24.26
CA GLY A 269 16.89 15.23 -25.06
C GLY A 269 16.63 15.19 -26.58
N GLU A 270 15.82 14.25 -27.05
CA GLU A 270 15.47 14.09 -28.46
C GLU A 270 14.29 14.99 -28.88
N GLN A 271 13.33 15.21 -27.98
CA GLN A 271 12.20 16.14 -28.20
C GLN A 271 12.58 17.60 -28.06
N ALA A 272 13.49 17.94 -27.12
CA ALA A 272 14.04 19.29 -27.00
C ALA A 272 14.79 19.75 -28.26
N ARG A 273 15.19 18.83 -29.14
CA ARG A 273 15.77 19.13 -30.46
C ARG A 273 14.72 19.36 -31.55
N THR A 274 13.47 18.98 -31.34
CA THR A 274 12.43 18.90 -32.39
C THR A 274 11.25 19.87 -32.17
N ASP A 275 10.95 20.29 -30.94
CA ASP A 275 9.80 21.16 -30.69
C ASP A 275 10.14 22.65 -30.86
N LEU A 276 9.66 23.23 -31.98
CA LEU A 276 9.40 24.66 -32.12
C LEU A 276 8.31 25.04 -31.11
N ALA A 277 8.74 25.53 -29.95
CA ALA A 277 7.92 25.82 -28.79
C ALA A 277 6.74 26.77 -29.08
N LEU A 278 5.52 26.29 -28.80
CA LEU A 278 4.33 27.11 -28.63
C LEU A 278 4.34 27.71 -27.22
N GLU A 279 4.06 29.01 -27.13
CA GLU A 279 4.08 29.82 -25.90
C GLU A 279 3.02 29.39 -24.90
N GLY A 280 3.42 29.07 -23.65
CA GLY A 280 2.44 28.74 -22.62
C GLY A 280 2.92 28.28 -21.25
N SER A 281 4.18 28.46 -20.86
CA SER A 281 4.62 28.34 -19.45
C SER A 281 5.92 29.11 -19.29
N ILE A 282 5.86 30.26 -18.62
CA ILE A 282 6.95 31.23 -18.58
C ILE A 282 7.82 30.92 -17.36
N THR A 283 8.88 30.12 -17.56
CA THR A 283 10.04 30.14 -16.66
C THR A 283 11.28 30.44 -17.49
N PHE A 284 11.95 31.55 -17.16
CA PHE A 284 13.18 32.03 -17.83
C PHE A 284 14.33 31.02 -17.67
N HIS A 285 15.37 31.09 -18.52
CA HIS A 285 16.80 31.07 -18.14
C HIS A 285 17.76 30.51 -19.24
N THR A 286 17.97 31.25 -20.34
CA THR A 286 19.35 31.52 -20.86
C THR A 286 19.34 32.62 -21.92
N LEU A 287 20.43 33.37 -22.03
CA LEU A 287 20.68 34.36 -23.09
C LEU A 287 21.66 33.75 -24.09
N ARG A 288 21.24 33.58 -25.34
CA ARG A 288 22.13 33.11 -26.42
C ARG A 288 22.29 34.15 -27.51
N GLU A 289 23.38 34.03 -28.26
CA GLU A 289 23.61 34.87 -29.44
C GLU A 289 22.49 34.68 -30.46
N TYR A 290 22.05 35.80 -31.03
CA TYR A 290 21.09 35.86 -32.11
C TYR A 290 21.64 35.14 -33.33
N VAL A 291 20.87 34.22 -33.88
CA VAL A 291 21.14 33.61 -35.18
C VAL A 291 20.12 34.14 -36.17
N PRO A 292 20.52 34.48 -37.41
CA PRO A 292 19.59 34.87 -38.46
C PRO A 292 18.47 33.83 -38.63
N GLY A 293 17.22 34.24 -38.37
CA GLY A 293 16.05 33.36 -38.33
C GLY A 293 15.32 33.37 -36.98
N ASP A 294 15.96 33.87 -35.92
CA ASP A 294 15.31 34.06 -34.62
C ASP A 294 14.32 35.24 -34.63
N ASP A 295 13.22 35.11 -33.88
CA ASP A 295 12.22 36.17 -33.73
C ASP A 295 12.82 37.39 -33.00
N LEU A 296 12.84 38.54 -33.68
CA LEU A 296 13.35 39.81 -33.18
C LEU A 296 12.63 40.27 -31.90
N ARG A 297 11.37 39.83 -31.67
CA ARG A 297 10.61 40.14 -30.45
C ARG A 297 11.19 39.50 -29.20
N ARG A 298 11.99 38.44 -29.36
CA ARG A 298 12.65 37.73 -28.27
C ARG A 298 14.02 38.33 -27.92
N ILE A 299 14.45 39.41 -28.59
CA ILE A 299 15.71 40.10 -28.30
C ILE A 299 15.66 40.76 -26.92
N HIS A 300 16.68 40.48 -26.11
CA HIS A 300 16.86 41.10 -24.81
C HIS A 300 17.68 42.39 -24.94
N TRP A 301 17.04 43.49 -25.34
CA TRP A 301 17.71 44.78 -25.64
C TRP A 301 18.72 45.25 -24.59
N ARG A 302 18.39 45.13 -23.30
CA ARG A 302 19.31 45.52 -22.21
C ARG A 302 20.60 44.68 -22.16
N ALA A 303 20.51 43.39 -22.49
CA ALA A 303 21.66 42.49 -22.50
C ALA A 303 22.47 42.67 -23.78
N SER A 304 21.77 42.86 -24.92
CA SER A 304 22.42 43.18 -26.19
C SER A 304 23.20 44.48 -26.14
N ALA A 305 22.64 45.52 -25.51
CA ALA A 305 23.30 46.81 -25.35
C ALA A 305 24.56 46.74 -24.47
N HIS A 306 24.61 45.83 -23.51
CA HIS A 306 25.76 45.68 -22.60
C HIS A 306 26.88 44.81 -23.20
N ARG A 307 26.52 43.85 -24.06
CA ARG A 307 27.47 42.90 -24.67
C ARG A 307 27.95 43.31 -26.06
N GLY A 308 27.27 44.25 -26.72
CA GLY A 308 27.59 44.71 -28.07
C GLY A 308 27.10 43.78 -29.19
N GLU A 309 26.44 42.68 -28.85
CA GLU A 309 25.94 41.65 -29.76
C GLU A 309 24.46 41.38 -29.48
N LEU A 310 23.67 41.00 -30.49
CA LEU A 310 22.24 40.72 -30.31
C LEU A 310 22.06 39.44 -29.47
N MET A 311 21.39 39.58 -28.33
CA MET A 311 21.10 38.48 -27.41
C MET A 311 19.61 38.14 -27.46
N VAL A 312 19.29 36.86 -27.61
CA VAL A 312 17.90 36.35 -27.66
C VAL A 312 17.59 35.61 -26.36
N ARG A 313 16.38 35.86 -25.82
CA ARG A 313 15.80 35.07 -24.74
C ARG A 313 15.46 33.69 -25.27
N GLN A 314 16.19 32.67 -24.82
CA GLN A 314 15.82 31.29 -25.09
C GLN A 314 14.95 30.79 -23.94
N ASN A 315 13.71 30.43 -24.26
CA ASN A 315 12.83 29.74 -23.32
C ASN A 315 13.20 28.25 -23.36
N ILE A 316 13.75 27.74 -22.26
CA ILE A 316 13.83 26.30 -22.03
C ILE A 316 12.63 26.00 -21.14
N ASP A 317 11.62 25.33 -21.68
CA ASP A 317 10.55 24.81 -20.86
C ASP A 317 11.10 23.62 -20.08
N VAL A 318 11.56 23.86 -18.85
CA VAL A 318 11.97 22.81 -17.92
C VAL A 318 10.72 22.29 -17.22
N THR A 319 9.74 21.81 -17.99
CA THR A 319 8.65 21.05 -17.42
C THR A 319 9.26 19.81 -16.76
N PRO A 320 9.08 19.60 -15.44
CA PRO A 320 9.65 18.44 -14.77
C PRO A 320 9.12 17.17 -15.44
N PRO A 321 9.97 16.15 -15.62
CA PRO A 321 9.57 14.93 -16.31
C PRO A 321 8.38 14.29 -15.59
N LYS A 322 7.24 14.22 -16.29
CA LYS A 322 5.97 13.67 -15.80
C LYS A 322 5.75 12.28 -16.39
N ALA A 323 5.45 11.31 -15.53
CA ALA A 323 5.10 9.94 -15.89
C ALA A 323 3.58 9.74 -15.73
N THR A 324 2.89 9.47 -16.82
CA THR A 324 1.48 9.09 -16.81
C THR A 324 1.35 7.58 -16.94
N ILE A 325 0.75 6.94 -15.95
CA ILE A 325 0.55 5.49 -15.88
C ILE A 325 -0.94 5.23 -15.96
N VAL A 326 -1.37 4.41 -16.92
CA VAL A 326 -2.77 4.02 -17.10
C VAL A 326 -2.89 2.52 -16.85
N LEU A 327 -3.60 2.15 -15.79
CA LEU A 327 -3.93 0.76 -15.47
C LEU A 327 -5.30 0.39 -16.05
N ILE A 328 -5.32 -0.61 -16.92
CA ILE A 328 -6.56 -1.19 -17.44
C ILE A 328 -7.20 -2.04 -16.34
N THR A 329 -8.42 -1.70 -15.94
CA THR A 329 -9.22 -2.44 -14.96
C THR A 329 -10.46 -3.09 -15.58
N ASP A 330 -10.65 -2.96 -16.90
CA ASP A 330 -11.78 -3.57 -17.60
C ASP A 330 -11.59 -5.09 -17.69
N ALA A 331 -12.48 -5.84 -17.05
CA ALA A 331 -12.44 -7.30 -17.05
C ALA A 331 -12.56 -7.92 -18.46
N ALA A 332 -13.19 -7.22 -19.42
CA ALA A 332 -13.36 -7.73 -20.79
C ALA A 332 -12.05 -7.76 -21.59
N LEU A 333 -11.03 -7.02 -21.15
CA LEU A 333 -9.73 -6.94 -21.83
C LEU A 333 -8.72 -7.96 -21.29
N TYR A 334 -9.07 -8.74 -20.26
CA TYR A 334 -8.20 -9.78 -19.70
C TYR A 334 -8.70 -11.17 -20.08
N THR A 335 -7.78 -12.06 -20.47
CA THR A 335 -8.10 -13.47 -20.72
C THR A 335 -8.24 -14.25 -19.42
N ASN A 336 -7.31 -14.05 -18.48
CA ASN A 336 -7.39 -14.61 -17.13
C ASN A 336 -7.48 -13.47 -16.08
N PRO A 337 -8.42 -13.52 -15.12
CA PRO A 337 -8.45 -12.58 -14.00
C PRO A 337 -7.15 -12.47 -13.20
N ASP A 338 -6.32 -13.51 -13.14
CA ASP A 338 -5.03 -13.45 -12.44
C ASP A 338 -3.99 -12.56 -13.19
N ASP A 339 -4.11 -12.36 -14.50
CA ASP A 339 -3.23 -11.47 -15.28
C ASP A 339 -3.36 -10.01 -14.83
N PHE A 340 -4.54 -9.64 -14.33
CA PHE A 340 -4.77 -8.33 -13.74
C PHE A 340 -3.93 -8.09 -12.49
N GLU A 341 -3.66 -9.14 -11.70
CA GLU A 341 -2.79 -9.01 -10.52
C GLU A 341 -1.38 -8.59 -10.94
N HIS A 342 -0.86 -9.18 -12.01
CA HIS A 342 0.40 -8.79 -12.62
C HIS A 342 0.36 -7.37 -13.22
N ALA A 343 -0.77 -6.96 -13.80
CA ALA A 343 -0.93 -5.59 -14.29
C ALA A 343 -0.81 -4.55 -13.17
N VAL A 344 -1.39 -4.85 -12.00
CA VAL A 344 -1.28 -3.96 -10.85
C VAL A 344 0.14 -3.94 -10.30
N ASP A 345 0.83 -5.08 -10.26
CA ASP A 345 2.24 -5.15 -9.87
C ASP A 345 3.12 -4.28 -10.79
N VAL A 346 2.91 -4.32 -12.10
CA VAL A 346 3.63 -3.46 -13.06
C VAL A 346 3.30 -1.98 -12.85
N ALA A 347 2.01 -1.63 -12.70
CA ALA A 347 1.60 -0.24 -12.47
C ALA A 347 2.17 0.33 -11.16
N ALA A 348 2.18 -0.48 -10.10
CA ALA A 348 2.80 -0.13 -8.83
C ALA A 348 4.32 0.05 -8.97
N SER A 349 4.98 -0.88 -9.67
CA SER A 349 6.42 -0.83 -9.94
C SER A 349 6.80 0.43 -10.72
N ALA A 350 6.03 0.76 -11.76
CA ALA A 350 6.22 1.98 -12.54
C ALA A 350 5.99 3.25 -11.72
N ALA A 351 4.94 3.30 -10.89
CA ALA A 351 4.64 4.47 -10.05
C ALA A 351 5.74 4.70 -9.01
N VAL A 352 6.15 3.64 -8.29
CA VAL A 352 7.25 3.71 -7.32
C VAL A 352 8.57 4.05 -8.01
N GLY A 353 8.82 3.48 -9.19
CA GLY A 353 10.00 3.79 -10.00
C GLY A 353 10.07 5.25 -10.44
N ALA A 354 8.92 5.85 -10.80
CA ALA A 354 8.80 7.24 -11.20
C ALA A 354 9.02 8.19 -9.99
N VAL A 355 8.40 7.89 -8.85
CA VAL A 355 8.60 8.66 -7.61
C VAL A 355 10.06 8.59 -7.16
N ARG A 356 10.69 7.41 -7.19
CA ARG A 356 12.12 7.25 -6.89
C ARG A 356 13.04 8.02 -7.84
N ALA A 357 12.59 8.27 -9.06
CA ALA A 357 13.30 9.08 -10.05
C ALA A 357 13.02 10.59 -9.90
N GLY A 358 12.24 11.02 -8.90
CA GLY A 358 11.87 12.42 -8.67
C GLY A 358 10.91 12.97 -9.72
N GLN A 359 10.16 12.11 -10.40
CA GLN A 359 9.21 12.49 -11.46
C GLN A 359 7.83 12.73 -10.87
N ALA A 360 7.10 13.71 -11.43
CA ALA A 360 5.68 13.83 -11.16
C ALA A 360 4.95 12.63 -11.76
N VAL A 361 4.03 12.01 -11.01
CA VAL A 361 3.34 10.78 -11.40
C VAL A 361 1.85 11.01 -11.47
N SER A 362 1.23 10.56 -12.55
CA SER A 362 -0.22 10.59 -12.74
C SER A 362 -0.69 9.16 -13.00
N LEU A 363 -1.32 8.53 -12.01
CA LEU A 363 -1.86 7.16 -12.11
C LEU A 363 -3.36 7.20 -12.38
N TRP A 364 -3.77 6.68 -13.52
CA TRP A 364 -5.15 6.62 -13.96
C TRP A 364 -5.60 5.17 -14.07
N THR A 365 -6.85 4.88 -13.73
CA THR A 365 -7.45 3.58 -13.98
C THR A 365 -8.67 3.75 -14.87
N THR A 366 -8.94 2.74 -15.70
CA THR A 366 -10.17 2.72 -16.53
C THR A 366 -11.45 2.58 -15.69
N GLY A 367 -11.30 2.25 -14.40
CA GLY A 367 -12.37 2.24 -13.40
C GLY A 367 -12.61 3.60 -12.74
N GLY A 368 -11.92 4.66 -13.16
CA GLY A 368 -12.16 6.04 -12.73
C GLY A 368 -11.26 6.55 -11.61
N LEU A 369 -10.37 5.73 -11.04
CA LEU A 369 -9.39 6.20 -10.06
C LEU A 369 -8.34 7.07 -10.75
N ARG A 370 -8.06 8.24 -10.17
CA ARG A 370 -7.02 9.16 -10.63
C ARG A 370 -6.25 9.68 -9.43
N LEU A 371 -4.94 9.57 -9.49
CA LEU A 371 -4.02 10.02 -8.45
C LEU A 371 -2.89 10.78 -9.13
N SER A 372 -2.52 11.91 -8.55
CA SER A 372 -1.37 12.69 -8.98
C SER A 372 -0.45 12.90 -7.80
N ALA A 373 0.84 12.85 -8.05
CA ALA A 373 1.92 12.98 -7.08
C ALA A 373 3.03 13.84 -7.71
N ASN A 374 3.70 14.64 -6.90
CA ASN A 374 4.77 15.52 -7.36
C ASN A 374 6.15 14.83 -7.31
N GLY A 375 6.19 13.57 -6.88
CA GLY A 375 7.40 12.75 -6.86
C GLY A 375 8.07 12.70 -5.49
N SER A 376 7.34 13.00 -4.40
CA SER A 376 7.90 12.87 -3.05
C SER A 376 7.94 11.39 -2.63
N PRO A 377 8.99 10.92 -1.94
CA PRO A 377 9.09 9.51 -1.54
C PRO A 377 7.90 9.00 -0.72
N GLU A 378 7.31 9.86 0.11
CA GLU A 378 6.16 9.55 0.97
C GLU A 378 4.89 9.23 0.15
N GLU A 379 4.74 9.85 -1.03
CA GLU A 379 3.62 9.61 -1.95
C GLU A 379 3.63 8.21 -2.58
N SER A 380 4.77 7.50 -2.55
CA SER A 380 4.83 6.09 -3.01
C SER A 380 3.85 5.21 -2.24
N MET A 381 3.72 5.44 -0.93
CA MET A 381 2.82 4.67 -0.06
C MET A 381 1.35 4.89 -0.45
N LEU A 382 0.99 6.12 -0.83
CA LEU A 382 -0.36 6.47 -1.26
C LEU A 382 -0.77 5.68 -2.51
N PHE A 383 0.13 5.55 -3.49
CA PHE A 383 -0.13 4.74 -4.68
C PHE A 383 -0.34 3.27 -4.33
N LEU A 384 0.50 2.69 -3.46
CA LEU A 384 0.39 1.30 -3.04
C LEU A 384 -0.90 1.04 -2.24
N ASP A 385 -1.23 1.92 -1.29
CA ASP A 385 -2.47 1.83 -0.50
C ASP A 385 -3.71 1.89 -1.40
N ARG A 386 -3.70 2.74 -2.43
CA ARG A 386 -4.82 2.86 -3.38
C ARG A 386 -4.88 1.69 -4.35
N LEU A 387 -3.76 1.25 -4.93
CA LEU A 387 -3.67 0.10 -5.83
C LEU A 387 -4.04 -1.22 -5.14
N ALA A 388 -3.79 -1.35 -3.83
CA ALA A 388 -4.27 -2.47 -3.04
C ALA A 388 -5.80 -2.58 -3.01
N ALA A 389 -6.54 -1.48 -3.13
CA ALA A 389 -7.99 -1.46 -3.14
C ALA A 389 -8.61 -1.61 -4.55
N VAL A 390 -7.81 -1.47 -5.62
CA VAL A 390 -8.32 -1.55 -7.00
C VAL A 390 -8.66 -2.99 -7.36
N ASN A 391 -9.87 -3.21 -7.86
CA ASN A 391 -10.36 -4.51 -8.33
C ASN A 391 -10.73 -4.44 -9.81
N LEU A 392 -10.87 -5.60 -10.46
CA LEU A 392 -11.42 -5.67 -11.82
C LEU A 392 -12.83 -5.06 -11.86
N ALA A 393 -13.02 -4.07 -12.71
CA ALA A 393 -14.31 -3.48 -12.98
C ALA A 393 -15.04 -4.37 -14.00
N SER A 394 -16.12 -5.02 -13.56
CA SER A 394 -17.12 -5.53 -14.50
C SER A 394 -18.06 -4.38 -14.85
N ILE A 395 -18.20 -4.09 -16.15
CA ILE A 395 -19.10 -3.06 -16.70
C ILE A 395 -20.53 -3.19 -16.14
N LYS A 396 -20.97 -4.38 -15.72
CA LYS A 396 -22.31 -4.62 -15.13
C LYS A 396 -22.46 -4.16 -13.67
N SER A 397 -21.38 -4.00 -12.92
CA SER A 397 -21.43 -3.60 -11.50
C SER A 397 -21.45 -2.09 -11.30
N SER A 398 -21.00 -1.29 -12.28
CA SER A 398 -20.96 0.17 -12.13
C SER A 398 -22.35 0.81 -12.19
N ASN A 399 -23.33 0.13 -12.80
CA ASN A 399 -24.68 0.65 -12.98
C ASN A 399 -25.65 0.29 -11.83
N ARG A 400 -25.24 -0.53 -10.85
CA ARG A 400 -26.12 -0.97 -9.74
C ARG A 400 -25.95 -0.14 -8.45
N ASN A 401 -24.76 0.41 -8.23
CA ASN A 401 -24.49 1.38 -7.19
C ASN A 401 -24.17 2.69 -7.90
N GLY A 402 -25.08 3.69 -7.88
CA GLY A 402 -25.03 4.94 -8.65
C GLY A 402 -23.86 5.90 -8.35
N SER A 403 -22.64 5.38 -8.22
CA SER A 403 -21.36 6.09 -8.04
C SER A 403 -20.26 5.48 -8.94
N GLY A 404 -20.61 4.63 -9.90
CA GLY A 404 -19.67 3.91 -10.75
C GLY A 404 -19.23 4.72 -11.98
N ASN A 405 -18.36 5.72 -11.81
CA ASN A 405 -17.71 6.51 -12.87
C ASN A 405 -16.64 5.70 -13.67
N GLY A 406 -16.88 4.40 -13.90
CA GLY A 406 -16.00 3.57 -14.72
C GLY A 406 -16.28 3.86 -16.19
N GLU A 407 -15.43 4.64 -16.84
CA GLU A 407 -15.61 5.06 -18.24
C GLU A 407 -14.97 4.10 -19.26
N GLY A 408 -14.38 3.01 -18.78
CA GLY A 408 -13.69 2.03 -19.62
C GLY A 408 -12.40 2.59 -20.23
N LEU A 409 -11.77 1.81 -21.10
CA LEU A 409 -10.52 2.21 -21.74
C LEU A 409 -10.76 3.37 -22.72
N ALA A 410 -11.75 3.28 -23.60
CA ALA A 410 -12.09 4.33 -24.57
C ALA A 410 -12.28 5.72 -23.92
N GLY A 411 -13.10 5.84 -22.87
CA GLY A 411 -13.31 7.12 -22.19
C GLY A 411 -12.05 7.63 -21.45
N THR A 412 -11.21 6.72 -20.98
CA THR A 412 -9.91 7.09 -20.39
C THR A 412 -8.95 7.63 -21.45
N LEU A 413 -8.92 7.03 -22.65
CA LEU A 413 -8.12 7.48 -23.78
C LEU A 413 -8.58 8.84 -24.32
N GLU A 414 -9.90 9.04 -24.46
CA GLU A 414 -10.46 10.33 -24.87
C GLU A 414 -10.06 11.46 -23.91
N ARG A 415 -10.07 11.19 -22.61
CA ARG A 415 -9.59 12.17 -21.62
C ARG A 415 -8.08 12.36 -21.65
N LEU A 416 -7.32 11.32 -21.97
CA LEU A 416 -5.86 11.40 -22.13
C LEU A 416 -5.46 12.23 -23.36
N GLU A 417 -6.28 12.20 -24.42
CA GLU A 417 -6.08 13.04 -25.61
C GLU A 417 -6.14 14.55 -25.29
N HIS A 418 -6.92 14.92 -24.28
CA HIS A 418 -7.05 16.29 -23.77
C HIS A 418 -6.09 16.62 -22.62
N ALA A 419 -5.31 15.65 -22.14
CA ALA A 419 -4.36 15.86 -21.05
C ALA A 419 -3.11 16.63 -21.52
N GLU A 420 -2.42 17.27 -20.58
CA GLU A 420 -1.13 17.91 -20.80
C GLU A 420 -0.11 16.94 -21.42
N ARG A 421 0.77 17.45 -22.27
CA ARG A 421 1.90 16.68 -22.80
C ARG A 421 2.77 16.21 -21.62
N GLY A 422 3.24 14.96 -21.69
CA GLY A 422 4.03 14.35 -20.62
C GLY A 422 5.29 13.70 -21.16
N GLY A 423 6.26 13.42 -20.28
CA GLY A 423 7.50 12.77 -20.68
C GLY A 423 7.30 11.31 -21.04
N VAL A 424 6.62 10.55 -20.16
CA VAL A 424 6.42 9.11 -20.33
C VAL A 424 4.95 8.74 -20.16
N LEU A 425 4.42 7.94 -21.09
CA LEU A 425 3.12 7.29 -21.00
C LEU A 425 3.32 5.77 -20.91
N ILE A 426 2.80 5.15 -19.86
CA ILE A 426 2.79 3.69 -19.69
C ILE A 426 1.35 3.23 -19.54
N VAL A 427 0.87 2.46 -20.50
CA VAL A 427 -0.42 1.79 -20.43
C VAL A 427 -0.18 0.34 -20.08
N VAL A 428 -0.82 -0.14 -19.02
CA VAL A 428 -0.54 -1.45 -18.41
C VAL A 428 -1.83 -2.25 -18.34
N GLY A 429 -1.79 -3.49 -18.87
CA GLY A 429 -2.81 -4.48 -18.57
C GLY A 429 -3.25 -5.33 -19.75
N GLY A 430 -4.56 -5.38 -19.97
CA GLY A 430 -5.22 -6.28 -20.91
C GLY A 430 -4.88 -6.07 -22.39
N HIS A 431 -5.67 -6.70 -23.24
CA HIS A 431 -5.54 -6.69 -24.70
C HIS A 431 -6.52 -5.69 -25.33
N PRO A 432 -6.10 -4.42 -25.51
CA PRO A 432 -6.96 -3.42 -26.15
C PRO A 432 -7.33 -3.82 -27.57
N GLN A 433 -8.50 -3.37 -28.01
CA GLN A 433 -8.98 -3.56 -29.37
C GLN A 433 -8.11 -2.79 -30.37
N PRO A 434 -8.08 -3.19 -31.66
CA PRO A 434 -7.30 -2.48 -32.68
C PRO A 434 -7.63 -0.98 -32.81
N SER A 435 -8.89 -0.58 -32.59
CA SER A 435 -9.34 0.81 -32.57
C SER A 435 -8.73 1.62 -31.41
N GLU A 436 -8.63 1.01 -30.23
CA GLU A 436 -8.02 1.60 -29.04
C GLU A 436 -6.51 1.72 -29.19
N ILE A 437 -5.86 0.72 -29.81
CA ILE A 437 -4.44 0.79 -30.17
C ILE A 437 -4.17 1.94 -31.17
N GLY A 438 -5.05 2.12 -32.15
CA GLY A 438 -4.97 3.26 -33.08
C GLY A 438 -5.05 4.61 -32.37
N THR A 439 -5.96 4.74 -31.39
CA THR A 439 -6.08 5.95 -30.56
C THR A 439 -4.86 6.16 -29.68
N LEU A 440 -4.35 5.10 -29.05
CA LEU A 440 -3.11 5.13 -28.27
C LEU A 440 -1.91 5.56 -29.09
N THR A 441 -1.82 5.10 -30.34
CA THR A 441 -0.75 5.47 -31.27
C THR A 441 -0.82 6.96 -31.63
N ARG A 442 -2.02 7.52 -31.81
CA ARG A 442 -2.23 8.96 -32.01
C ARG A 442 -1.79 9.77 -30.79
N ILE A 443 -2.13 9.29 -29.59
CA ILE A 443 -1.77 9.93 -28.33
C ILE A 443 -0.26 9.81 -28.05
N ALA A 444 0.36 8.70 -28.42
CA ALA A 444 1.77 8.40 -28.18
C ALA A 444 2.72 9.49 -28.69
N GLY A 445 2.40 10.14 -29.82
CA GLY A 445 3.20 11.24 -30.37
C GLY A 445 3.28 12.48 -29.48
N ARG A 446 2.43 12.61 -28.46
CA ARG A 446 2.46 13.69 -27.46
C ARG A 446 3.40 13.40 -26.28
N PHE A 447 3.95 12.19 -26.21
CA PHE A 447 4.84 11.74 -25.14
C PHE A 447 6.21 11.42 -25.71
N GLY A 448 7.28 11.68 -24.94
CA GLY A 448 8.64 11.32 -25.34
C GLY A 448 8.87 9.82 -25.40
N LEU A 449 8.19 9.09 -24.54
CA LEU A 449 8.16 7.65 -24.55
C LEU A 449 6.75 7.18 -24.26
N ALA A 450 6.15 6.45 -25.20
CA ALA A 450 4.88 5.77 -24.98
C ALA A 450 5.09 4.25 -25.04
N ALA A 451 4.55 3.54 -24.06
CA ALA A 451 4.60 2.10 -24.00
C ALA A 451 3.25 1.48 -23.63
N LEU A 452 2.90 0.41 -24.34
CA LEU A 452 1.78 -0.47 -24.02
C LEU A 452 2.33 -1.80 -23.53
N THR A 453 2.07 -2.11 -22.28
CA THR A 453 2.38 -3.39 -21.65
C THR A 453 1.15 -4.29 -21.66
N ARG A 454 1.24 -5.42 -22.36
CA ARG A 454 0.19 -6.44 -22.38
C ARG A 454 0.63 -7.66 -21.57
N ILE A 455 -0.24 -8.12 -20.69
CA ILE A 455 0.04 -9.22 -19.77
C ILE A 455 -0.80 -10.43 -20.14
N GLY A 456 -0.24 -11.63 -19.97
CA GLY A 456 -0.92 -12.90 -20.27
C GLY A 456 -0.70 -13.41 -21.69
N THR A 457 0.15 -12.75 -22.49
CA THR A 457 0.52 -13.21 -23.85
C THR A 457 1.90 -13.86 -23.87
N THR A 458 1.97 -15.07 -24.42
CA THR A 458 3.22 -15.79 -24.74
C THR A 458 3.58 -15.74 -26.24
N ASP A 459 2.63 -15.34 -27.09
CA ASP A 459 2.73 -15.52 -28.55
C ASP A 459 3.17 -14.25 -29.31
N GLY A 460 3.45 -13.16 -28.59
CA GLY A 460 3.95 -11.91 -29.18
C GLY A 460 5.47 -11.91 -29.43
N PRO A 461 5.99 -10.97 -30.25
CA PRO A 461 7.43 -10.78 -30.50
C PRO A 461 8.25 -10.39 -29.24
N GLY A 462 7.60 -10.35 -28.07
CA GLY A 462 8.16 -10.07 -26.76
C GLY A 462 8.38 -8.59 -26.48
N THR A 463 9.00 -7.87 -27.42
CA THR A 463 9.08 -6.41 -27.46
C THR A 463 9.04 -5.93 -28.90
N GLY A 464 8.25 -4.90 -29.21
CA GLY A 464 8.16 -4.32 -30.55
C GLY A 464 8.05 -2.81 -30.51
N ARG A 465 8.44 -2.12 -31.59
CA ARG A 465 8.17 -0.69 -31.77
C ARG A 465 7.35 -0.49 -33.04
N GLY A 466 6.26 0.27 -32.95
CA GLY A 466 5.41 0.61 -34.08
C GLY A 466 4.79 1.98 -33.90
N ALA A 467 4.92 2.86 -34.89
CA ALA A 467 4.28 4.18 -34.94
C ALA A 467 4.43 5.03 -33.65
N GLY A 468 5.63 5.02 -33.04
CA GLY A 468 5.91 5.78 -31.80
C GLY A 468 5.49 5.10 -30.50
N LEU A 469 4.82 3.95 -30.57
CA LEU A 469 4.41 3.15 -29.43
C LEU A 469 5.35 1.93 -29.26
N THR A 470 5.83 1.70 -28.05
CA THR A 470 6.60 0.50 -27.69
C THR A 470 5.67 -0.55 -27.08
N PHE A 471 5.64 -1.75 -27.64
CA PHE A 471 4.88 -2.88 -27.13
C PHE A 471 5.77 -3.77 -26.26
N ILE A 472 5.28 -4.15 -25.08
CA ILE A 472 5.94 -5.08 -24.17
C ILE A 472 4.94 -6.17 -23.79
N ASP A 473 5.20 -7.38 -24.23
CA ASP A 473 4.24 -8.51 -24.16
C ASP A 473 4.82 -9.61 -23.29
N ALA A 474 4.37 -9.79 -22.05
CA ALA A 474 4.97 -10.78 -21.16
C ALA A 474 3.93 -11.51 -20.28
N PRO A 475 4.22 -12.74 -19.84
CA PRO A 475 3.28 -13.51 -19.02
C PRO A 475 3.17 -12.98 -17.58
N THR A 476 4.24 -12.37 -17.04
CA THR A 476 4.30 -11.94 -15.63
C THR A 476 4.81 -10.52 -15.47
N ALA A 477 4.49 -9.89 -14.34
CA ALA A 477 4.95 -8.55 -14.00
C ALA A 477 6.49 -8.42 -13.95
N GLU A 478 7.16 -9.46 -13.42
CA GLU A 478 8.61 -9.50 -13.32
C GLU A 478 9.28 -9.46 -14.71
N GLU A 479 8.75 -10.25 -15.66
CA GLU A 479 9.26 -10.33 -17.02
C GLU A 479 9.01 -9.02 -17.80
N VAL A 480 7.87 -8.34 -17.56
CA VAL A 480 7.63 -6.98 -18.06
C VAL A 480 8.72 -6.02 -17.57
N CYS A 481 8.94 -5.98 -16.25
CA CYS A 481 9.88 -5.05 -15.64
C CYS A 481 11.31 -5.31 -16.13
N HIS A 482 11.68 -6.58 -16.28
CA HIS A 482 12.98 -6.97 -16.84
C HIS A 482 13.13 -6.54 -18.33
N ARG A 483 12.08 -6.68 -19.14
CA ARG A 483 12.08 -6.21 -20.53
C ARG A 483 12.17 -4.69 -20.63
N TRP A 484 11.47 -3.98 -19.75
CA TRP A 484 11.58 -2.52 -19.64
C TRP A 484 13.01 -2.09 -19.33
N GLU A 485 13.64 -2.70 -18.33
CA GLU A 485 15.02 -2.42 -17.94
C GLU A 485 15.99 -2.63 -19.11
N ARG A 486 15.83 -3.72 -19.88
CA ARG A 486 16.63 -3.96 -21.10
C ARG A 486 16.45 -2.87 -22.14
N LEU A 487 15.22 -2.38 -22.36
CA LEU A 487 14.93 -1.28 -23.29
C LEU A 487 15.56 0.04 -22.83
N ALA A 488 15.46 0.35 -21.53
CA ALA A 488 16.06 1.55 -20.95
C ALA A 488 17.60 1.52 -21.01
N LEU A 489 18.22 0.35 -20.82
CA LEU A 489 19.66 0.17 -20.96
C LEU A 489 20.14 0.20 -22.42
N ALA A 490 19.30 -0.20 -23.37
CA ALA A 490 19.60 -0.13 -24.79
C ALA A 490 19.57 1.32 -25.30
N SER A 491 18.56 2.10 -24.90
CA SER A 491 18.46 3.51 -25.28
C SER A 491 19.61 4.34 -24.69
N ALA A 492 20.01 4.08 -23.45
CA ALA A 492 21.16 4.75 -22.82
C ALA A 492 22.50 4.49 -23.54
N ARG A 493 22.68 3.29 -24.12
CA ARG A 493 23.90 2.96 -24.89
C ARG A 493 23.90 3.54 -26.31
N GLY A 494 22.72 3.75 -26.90
CA GLY A 494 22.58 4.33 -28.24
C GLY A 494 22.86 5.84 -28.30
N GLY A 495 22.52 6.58 -27.24
CA GLY A 495 22.73 8.03 -27.16
C GLY A 495 24.16 8.49 -26.84
N ALA A 496 25.09 7.56 -26.57
CA ALA A 496 26.49 7.84 -26.23
C ALA A 496 27.46 7.69 -27.42
N ARG A 497 26.95 7.68 -28.66
CA ARG A 497 27.74 7.55 -29.90
C ARG A 497 27.61 8.76 -30.79
#